data_AF-A0A6P0XUW3-F1
#
_entry.id   AF-A0A6P0XUW3-F1
#
_cell.length_a   1.000
_cell.length_b   1.000
_cell.length_c   1.000
_cell.angle_alpha   90.00
_cell.angle_beta   90.00
_cell.angle_gamma   90.00
#
_symmetry.space_group_name_H-M   'P 1'
#
loop_
_entity.id
_entity.type
_entity.pdbx_description
1 polymer ?
#
loop_
_entity_poly.entity_id
_entity_poly.type
_entity_poly.pdbx_seq_one_letter_code
_entity_poly.pdbx_strand_id
1 'polypeptide(L)'
;MKIFLETERLVLRQFTEADTELLFELDSDPEVTRYTKLGDRSGTPTSYDEIKNEFLPKVFRYYQQYQNYGFWAAIEKLSNKCVGWFHFRPGLDSYMGAALYEENDIYGAKA
;
A
#
# COMPACT_ATOMS: atom_id res chain seq x y z
N MET A 1 -13.76 10.69 1.33
CA MET A 1 -12.28 10.73 1.23
C MET A 1 -11.72 11.13 2.58
N LYS A 2 -10.88 10.29 3.23
CA LYS A 2 -10.30 10.57 4.55
C LYS A 2 -8.80 10.86 4.41
N ILE A 3 -8.37 12.03 4.86
CA ILE A 3 -6.96 12.45 4.86
C ILE A 3 -6.29 11.92 6.13
N PHE A 4 -5.11 11.34 5.97
CA PHE A 4 -4.27 10.85 7.08
C PHE A 4 -3.20 11.86 7.45
N LEU A 5 -2.52 12.43 6.46
CA LEU A 5 -1.43 13.37 6.66
C LEU A 5 -1.40 14.39 5.52
N GLU A 6 -1.10 15.64 5.85
CA GLU A 6 -0.77 16.67 4.87
C GLU A 6 0.61 17.23 5.14
N THR A 7 1.36 17.46 4.07
CA THR A 7 2.64 18.17 4.09
C THR A 7 2.51 19.43 3.23
N GLU A 8 3.62 20.16 3.09
CA GLU A 8 3.69 21.30 2.17
C GLU A 8 3.35 20.89 0.72
N ARG A 9 3.78 19.70 0.28
CA ARG A 9 3.66 19.27 -1.12
C ARG A 9 2.67 18.13 -1.36
N LEU A 10 2.35 17.33 -0.34
CA LEU A 10 1.59 16.09 -0.49
C LEU A 10 0.36 16.03 0.42
N VAL A 11 -0.68 15.36 -0.06
CA VAL A 11 -1.78 14.84 0.75
C VAL A 11 -1.72 13.32 0.71
N LEU A 12 -1.64 12.69 1.89
CA LEU A 12 -1.80 11.25 2.04
C LEU A 12 -3.25 10.98 2.44
N ARG A 13 -4.01 10.32 1.55
CA ARG A 13 -5.41 9.98 1.78
C ARG A 13 -5.66 8.49 1.68
N GLN A 14 -6.69 8.02 2.37
CA GLN A 14 -7.16 6.65 2.20
C GLN A 14 -7.56 6.39 0.74
N PHE A 15 -7.32 5.16 0.29
CA PHE A 15 -7.78 4.66 -0.98
C PHE A 15 -9.31 4.52 -1.00
N THR A 16 -9.86 4.53 -2.20
CA THR A 16 -11.26 4.32 -2.53
C THR A 16 -11.36 3.34 -3.69
N GLU A 17 -12.55 2.80 -3.96
CA GLU A 17 -12.75 1.89 -5.11
C GLU A 17 -12.39 2.55 -6.45
N ALA A 18 -12.54 3.87 -6.55
CA ALA A 18 -12.19 4.66 -7.73
C ALA A 18 -10.68 4.69 -8.01
N ASP A 19 -9.83 4.30 -7.05
CA ASP A 19 -8.37 4.29 -7.22
C ASP A 19 -7.85 3.00 -7.87
N THR A 20 -8.73 2.08 -8.30
CA THR A 20 -8.33 0.83 -8.96
C THR A 20 -7.49 1.08 -10.21
N GLU A 21 -7.93 2.00 -11.08
CA GLU A 21 -7.20 2.34 -12.32
C GLU A 21 -5.82 2.92 -12.03
N LEU A 22 -5.77 3.85 -11.06
CA LEU A 22 -4.54 4.49 -10.62
C LEU A 22 -3.52 3.49 -10.06
N LEU A 23 -3.99 2.49 -9.30
CA LEU A 23 -3.13 1.42 -8.80
C LEU A 23 -2.66 0.52 -9.94
N PHE A 24 -3.53 0.22 -10.90
CA PHE A 24 -3.18 -0.60 -12.06
C PHE A 24 -2.13 0.07 -12.94
N GLU A 25 -2.26 1.38 -13.19
CA GLU A 25 -1.24 2.14 -13.93
C GLU A 25 0.13 2.09 -13.23
N LEU A 26 0.17 2.30 -11.91
CA LEU A 26 1.42 2.24 -11.13
C LEU A 26 2.04 0.84 -11.12
N ASP A 27 1.22 -0.19 -10.90
CA ASP A 27 1.67 -1.58 -10.82
C ASP A 27 1.94 -2.21 -12.19
N SER A 28 1.57 -1.54 -13.29
CA SER A 28 1.87 -2.00 -14.66
C SER A 28 3.22 -1.53 -15.18
N ASP A 29 3.87 -0.56 -14.54
CA ASP A 29 5.19 -0.08 -14.93
C ASP A 29 6.30 -1.05 -14.43
N PRO A 30 7.05 -1.70 -15.33
CA PRO A 30 8.13 -2.60 -14.95
C PRO A 30 9.26 -1.92 -14.18
N GLU A 31 9.54 -0.64 -14.44
CA GLU A 31 10.59 0.10 -13.74
C GLU A 31 10.20 0.40 -12.29
N VAL A 32 8.90 0.58 -12.03
CA VAL A 32 8.36 0.70 -10.67
C VAL A 32 8.40 -0.66 -9.96
N THR A 33 7.82 -1.69 -10.58
CA THR A 33 7.67 -3.02 -9.95
C THR A 33 8.99 -3.76 -9.75
N ARG A 34 10.05 -3.40 -10.48
CA ARG A 34 11.41 -3.91 -10.29
C ARG A 34 11.95 -3.67 -8.87
N TYR A 35 11.56 -2.57 -8.22
CA TYR A 35 12.08 -2.19 -6.90
C TYR A 35 11.03 -2.23 -5.78
N THR A 36 9.74 -2.25 -6.11
CA THR A 36 8.66 -2.27 -5.11
C THR A 36 8.12 -3.67 -4.84
N LYS A 37 8.34 -4.62 -5.75
CA LYS A 37 8.05 -6.04 -5.57
C LYS A 37 9.35 -6.83 -5.47
N LEU A 38 9.36 -7.79 -4.56
CA LEU A 38 10.52 -8.60 -4.20
C LEU A 38 10.21 -10.09 -4.46
N GLY A 39 11.27 -10.88 -4.59
CA GLY A 39 11.15 -12.32 -4.83
C GLY A 39 10.62 -12.64 -6.23
N ASP A 40 9.76 -13.65 -6.32
CA ASP A 40 9.13 -14.11 -7.57
C ASP A 40 8.17 -13.08 -8.20
N ARG A 41 7.77 -12.05 -7.45
CA ARG A 41 6.90 -10.96 -7.93
C ARG A 41 7.67 -9.74 -8.45
N SER A 42 9.00 -9.75 -8.40
CA SER A 42 9.83 -8.64 -8.88
C SER A 42 9.62 -8.41 -10.39
N GLY A 43 9.26 -7.19 -10.77
CA GLY A 43 9.03 -6.82 -12.17
C GLY A 43 7.77 -7.42 -12.81
N THR A 44 6.91 -8.10 -12.03
CA THR A 44 5.64 -8.63 -12.54
C THR A 44 4.51 -7.63 -12.30
N PRO A 45 3.70 -7.29 -13.33
CA PRO A 45 2.53 -6.45 -13.14
C PRO A 45 1.47 -7.08 -12.22
N THR A 46 0.76 -6.27 -11.44
CA THR A 46 -0.45 -6.76 -10.75
C THR A 46 -1.63 -6.68 -11.70
N SER A 47 -2.45 -7.73 -11.78
CA SER A 47 -3.65 -7.66 -12.62
C SER A 47 -4.69 -6.68 -12.05
N TYR A 48 -5.48 -6.08 -12.92
CA TYR A 48 -6.59 -5.20 -12.50
C TYR A 48 -7.57 -5.92 -11.55
N ASP A 49 -7.86 -7.19 -11.83
CA ASP A 49 -8.75 -8.01 -11.00
C ASP A 49 -8.16 -8.29 -9.61
N GLU A 50 -6.86 -8.56 -9.51
CA GLU A 50 -6.18 -8.73 -8.22
C GLU A 50 -6.20 -7.42 -7.42
N ILE A 51 -5.98 -6.27 -8.07
CA ILE A 51 -6.07 -4.96 -7.40
C ILE A 51 -7.48 -4.74 -6.84
N LYS A 52 -8.50 -4.94 -7.68
CA LYS A 52 -9.89 -4.65 -7.36
C LYS A 52 -10.47 -5.62 -6.33
N ASN A 53 -10.22 -6.92 -6.50
CA ASN A 53 -10.92 -7.96 -5.75
C ASN A 53 -10.11 -8.51 -4.56
N GLU A 54 -8.80 -8.23 -4.50
CA GLU A 54 -7.93 -8.73 -3.42
C GLU A 54 -7.24 -7.60 -2.66
N PHE A 55 -6.47 -6.76 -3.36
CA PHE A 55 -5.66 -5.72 -2.72
C PHE A 55 -6.49 -4.63 -2.04
N LEU A 56 -7.39 -3.96 -2.78
CA LEU A 56 -8.24 -2.90 -2.21
C LEU A 56 -9.13 -3.40 -1.07
N PRO A 57 -9.79 -4.58 -1.16
CA PRO A 57 -10.50 -5.15 -0.02
C PRO A 57 -9.61 -5.41 1.20
N LYS A 58 -8.35 -5.85 1.01
CA LYS A 58 -7.38 -5.97 2.12
C LYS A 58 -7.08 -4.61 2.73
N VAL A 59 -6.84 -3.58 1.92
CA VAL A 59 -6.60 -2.21 2.37
C VAL A 59 -7.77 -1.68 3.20
N PHE A 60 -9.01 -1.87 2.75
CA PHE A 60 -10.19 -1.38 3.46
C PHE A 60 -10.38 -2.06 4.82
N ARG A 61 -10.01 -3.34 4.95
CA ARG A 61 -10.01 -4.01 6.26
C ARG A 61 -9.03 -3.35 7.25
N TYR A 62 -7.87 -2.86 6.80
CA TYR A 62 -6.96 -2.12 7.70
C TYR A 62 -7.61 -0.85 8.25
N TYR A 63 -8.31 -0.10 7.40
CA TYR A 63 -8.97 1.14 7.83
C TYR A 63 -10.12 0.89 8.82
N GLN A 64 -10.72 -0.30 8.80
CA GLN A 64 -11.76 -0.70 9.74
C GLN A 64 -11.18 -1.22 11.05
N GLN A 65 -10.08 -1.98 10.98
CA GLN A 65 -9.50 -2.66 12.13
C GLN A 65 -8.57 -1.77 12.96
N TYR A 66 -7.93 -0.78 12.33
CA TYR A 66 -6.88 0.01 12.96
C TYR A 66 -7.05 1.50 12.72
N GLN A 67 -6.72 2.31 13.73
CA GLN A 67 -6.81 3.77 13.63
C GLN A 67 -5.65 4.38 12.81
N ASN A 68 -4.43 3.86 12.98
CA ASN A 68 -3.19 4.46 12.45
C ASN A 68 -2.43 3.57 11.46
N TYR A 69 -2.91 2.35 11.20
CA TYR A 69 -2.36 1.47 10.19
C TYR A 69 -3.18 1.55 8.90
N GLY A 70 -2.52 1.36 7.77
CA GLY A 70 -3.18 1.36 6.49
C GLY A 70 -2.23 1.70 5.35
N PHE A 71 -2.87 2.06 4.25
CA PHE A 71 -2.25 2.40 2.98
C PHE A 71 -2.78 3.76 2.56
N TRP A 72 -2.01 4.58 1.85
CA TRP A 72 -2.48 5.91 1.48
C TRP A 72 -1.95 6.30 0.10
N ALA A 73 -2.85 6.78 -0.75
CA ALA A 73 -2.49 7.42 -2.01
C ALA A 73 -1.78 8.75 -1.70
N ALA A 74 -0.65 8.99 -2.35
CA ALA A 74 0.12 10.21 -2.24
C ALA A 74 -0.26 11.15 -3.39
N ILE A 75 -0.99 12.22 -3.07
CA ILE A 75 -1.45 13.21 -4.04
C ILE A 75 -0.56 14.45 -3.96
N GLU A 76 0.03 14.85 -5.08
CA GLU A 76 0.76 16.12 -5.19
C GLU A 76 -0.21 17.29 -5.23
N LYS A 77 -0.04 18.26 -4.32
CA LYS A 77 -0.98 19.38 -4.16
C LYS A 77 -1.07 20.30 -5.38
N LEU A 78 0.04 20.50 -6.10
CA LEU A 78 0.07 21.41 -7.25
C LEU A 78 -0.65 20.85 -8.47
N SER A 79 -0.39 19.58 -8.81
CA SER A 79 -0.96 18.94 -9.99
C SER A 79 -2.24 18.17 -9.71
N ASN A 80 -2.56 17.92 -8.43
CA ASN A 80 -3.59 17.01 -7.97
C ASN A 80 -3.46 15.59 -8.54
N LYS A 81 -2.24 15.19 -8.94
CA LYS A 81 -1.95 13.86 -9.45
C LYS A 81 -1.47 12.95 -8.34
N CYS A 82 -1.77 11.66 -8.49
CA CYS A 82 -1.15 10.64 -7.66
C CYS A 82 0.30 10.43 -8.10
N VAL A 83 1.21 10.42 -7.14
CA VAL A 83 2.66 10.23 -7.37
C VAL A 83 3.19 8.96 -6.71
N GLY A 84 2.29 8.09 -6.22
CA GLY A 84 2.62 6.84 -5.55
C GLY A 84 1.76 6.60 -4.33
N TRP A 85 2.20 5.71 -3.46
CA TRP A 85 1.49 5.37 -2.23
C TRP A 85 2.43 4.94 -1.12
N PHE A 86 1.95 5.05 0.11
CA PHE A 86 2.68 4.64 1.32
C PHE A 86 1.86 3.64 2.10
N HIS A 87 2.52 2.80 2.90
CA HIS A 87 1.83 1.94 3.85
C HIS A 87 2.51 1.95 5.21
N PHE A 88 1.72 1.76 6.25
CA PHE A 88 2.20 1.43 7.57
C PHE A 88 1.32 0.29 8.10
N ARG A 89 1.94 -0.87 8.30
CA ARG A 89 1.28 -2.13 8.71
C ARG A 89 2.30 -3.03 9.40
N PRO A 90 1.85 -4.01 10.19
CA PRO A 90 2.70 -5.09 10.68
C PRO A 90 3.51 -5.72 9.53
N GLY A 91 4.83 -5.90 9.76
CA GLY A 91 5.74 -6.48 8.77
C GLY A 91 5.34 -7.90 8.35
N LEU A 92 4.85 -8.69 9.32
CA LEU A 92 4.35 -10.05 9.11
C LEU A 92 3.17 -10.14 8.13
N ASP A 93 2.38 -9.08 7.95
CA ASP A 93 1.26 -9.09 6.99
C ASP A 93 1.73 -8.94 5.53
N SER A 94 3.04 -8.87 5.32
CA SER A 94 3.67 -8.79 4.00
C SER A 94 3.70 -10.16 3.36
N TYR A 95 3.65 -10.24 2.03
CA TYR A 95 3.89 -11.51 1.35
C TYR A 95 5.31 -12.03 1.62
N MET A 96 6.25 -11.14 1.98
CA MET A 96 7.59 -11.49 2.48
C MET A 96 7.69 -11.59 4.00
N GLY A 97 6.57 -11.48 4.73
CA GLY A 97 6.54 -11.28 6.17
C GLY A 97 7.33 -12.35 6.93
N ALA A 98 7.00 -13.61 6.69
CA ALA A 98 7.66 -14.75 7.32
C ALA A 98 9.12 -14.96 6.91
N ALA A 99 9.57 -14.36 5.80
CA ALA A 99 10.95 -14.45 5.34
C ALA A 99 11.84 -13.33 5.91
N LEU A 100 11.24 -12.22 6.37
CA LEU A 100 11.96 -11.01 6.78
C LEU A 100 11.80 -10.66 8.26
N TYR A 101 10.78 -11.18 8.94
CA TYR A 101 10.43 -10.81 10.31
C TYR A 101 10.04 -12.01 11.15
N GLU A 102 10.37 -11.97 12.43
CA GLU A 102 9.83 -12.86 13.46
C GLU A 102 8.63 -12.21 14.17
N GLU A 103 7.78 -13.02 14.81
CA GLU A 103 6.62 -12.51 15.58
C GLU A 103 7.04 -11.52 16.68
N ASN A 104 8.18 -11.79 17.32
CA ASN A 104 8.71 -10.94 18.39
C ASN A 104 9.24 -9.59 17.89
N ASP A 105 9.64 -9.47 16.62
CA ASP A 105 10.07 -8.20 16.04
C ASP A 105 8.92 -7.20 15.94
N ILE A 106 7.69 -7.72 15.85
CA ILE A 106 6.49 -6.93 15.56
C ILE A 106 5.63 -6.71 16.81
N TYR A 107 5.45 -7.75 17.62
CA TYR A 107 4.57 -7.69 18.80
C TYR A 107 5.32 -7.59 20.12
N GLY A 108 6.65 -7.62 20.10
CA GLY A 108 7.49 -7.75 21.29
C GLY A 108 7.50 -9.19 21.82
N ALA A 109 8.50 -9.53 22.63
CA ALA A 109 8.52 -10.82 23.32
C ALA A 109 7.29 -10.95 24.22
N LYS A 110 6.49 -12.00 24.02
CA LYS A 110 5.46 -12.39 25.00
C LYS A 110 6.20 -12.70 26.31
N ALA A 111 5.97 -11.88 27.33
CA ALA A 111 6.47 -12.08 28.69
C ALA A 111 5.93 -13.38 29.29
#